data_AF-A0A226HFZ5-F1
#
_entry.id   AF-A0A226HFZ5-F1
#
_cell.length_a   1.000
_cell.length_b   1.000
_cell.length_c   1.000
_cell.angle_alpha   90.00
_cell.angle_beta   90.00
_cell.angle_gamma   90.00
#
_symmetry.space_group_name_H-M   'P 1'
#
loop_
_entity.id
_entity.type
_entity.pdbx_description
1 polymer ?
#
loop_
_entity_poly.entity_id
_entity_poly.type
_entity_poly.pdbx_seq_one_letter_code
_entity_poly.pdbx_strand_id
1 'polypeptide(L)'
;MSNINKGGRPKKEVKRTKEKRILFTELEAEQIDKMFSESDYTNMNSMIRDILLKKKYRIVTFNNDARIQKNILIEEVRRIGNNFNQLMRSFNERKMDSFSKIEIEMLLKILAEIKEVFFKIEDIAKESYLPESRKPI
;
A
#
# COMPACT_ATOMS: atom_id res chain seq x y z
N MET A 1 29.69 -13.50 -10.67
CA MET A 1 30.65 -14.50 -10.19
C MET A 1 30.66 -14.49 -8.66
N SER A 2 30.30 -15.63 -8.08
CA SER A 2 30.10 -15.89 -6.66
C SER A 2 31.43 -15.94 -5.91
N ASN A 3 31.65 -15.02 -4.96
CA ASN A 3 32.83 -15.04 -4.09
C ASN A 3 32.39 -15.05 -2.62
N ILE A 4 32.06 -16.24 -2.11
CA ILE A 4 31.83 -16.52 -0.69
C ILE A 4 33.06 -17.27 -0.18
N ASN A 5 33.92 -16.60 0.58
CA ASN A 5 34.99 -17.26 1.32
C ASN A 5 34.40 -17.87 2.61
N LYS A 6 34.41 -19.21 2.69
CA LYS A 6 34.11 -19.94 3.92
C LYS A 6 35.24 -19.72 4.93
N GLY A 7 34.96 -18.98 6.02
CA GLY A 7 35.80 -19.00 7.25
C GLY A 7 36.73 -17.82 7.51
N GLY A 8 36.73 -16.75 6.73
CA GLY A 8 37.56 -15.55 6.98
C GLY A 8 36.79 -14.35 7.55
N ARG A 9 37.48 -13.44 8.27
CA ARG A 9 36.92 -12.15 8.74
C ARG A 9 36.14 -11.48 7.60
N PRO A 10 34.92 -10.97 7.84
CA PRO A 10 34.09 -10.36 6.79
C PRO A 10 34.89 -9.34 5.98
N LYS A 11 34.67 -9.31 4.66
CA LYS A 11 35.27 -8.30 3.76
C LYS A 11 35.13 -6.91 4.39
N LYS A 12 36.24 -6.16 4.39
CA LYS A 12 36.37 -4.81 4.94
C LYS A 12 35.12 -3.99 4.57
N GLU A 13 34.34 -3.59 5.57
CA GLU A 13 33.16 -2.76 5.37
C GLU A 13 33.57 -1.46 4.67
N VAL A 14 32.90 -1.13 3.56
CA VAL A 14 33.14 0.14 2.86
C VAL A 14 32.44 1.24 3.65
N LYS A 15 33.19 1.85 4.58
CA LYS A 15 32.69 2.96 5.39
C LYS A 15 32.59 4.24 4.57
N ARG A 16 31.53 5.00 4.81
CA ARG A 16 31.34 6.34 4.23
C ARG A 16 32.18 7.34 5.03
N THR A 17 33.28 7.81 4.44
CA THR A 17 34.28 8.67 5.11
C THR A 17 34.34 10.10 4.59
N LYS A 18 33.55 10.42 3.56
CA LYS A 18 33.50 11.75 2.95
C LYS A 18 32.21 12.46 3.33
N GLU A 19 32.34 13.69 3.81
CA GLU A 19 31.23 14.58 4.19
C GLU A 19 31.12 15.75 3.20
N LYS A 20 29.89 16.20 2.97
CA LYS A 20 29.59 17.49 2.34
C LYS A 20 28.52 18.19 3.16
N ARG A 21 28.73 19.48 3.43
CA ARG A 21 27.78 20.33 4.15
C ARG A 21 27.01 21.19 3.16
N ILE A 22 25.69 21.27 3.34
CA ILE A 22 24.79 22.15 2.61
C ILE A 22 24.07 23.00 3.67
N LEU A 23 24.04 24.31 3.46
CA LEU A 23 23.32 25.23 4.33
C LEU A 23 21.96 25.50 3.70
N PHE A 24 20.92 25.49 4.53
CA PHE A 24 19.54 25.75 4.14
C PHE A 24 19.04 26.99 4.89
N THR A 25 18.13 27.72 4.27
CA THR A 25 17.26 28.68 4.97
C THR A 25 16.25 27.93 5.83
N GLU A 26 15.61 28.62 6.78
CA GLU A 26 14.61 28.00 7.68
C GLU A 26 13.47 27.35 6.88
N LEU A 27 12.95 28.04 5.86
CA LEU A 27 11.88 27.52 5.00
C LEU A 27 12.30 26.27 4.21
N GLU A 28 13.54 26.22 3.73
CA GLU A 28 14.06 25.06 3.02
C GLU A 28 14.25 23.86 3.96
N ALA A 29 14.67 24.11 5.21
CA ALA A 29 14.80 23.07 6.21
C ALA A 29 13.44 22.46 6.58
N GLU A 30 12.41 23.29 6.80
CA GLU A 30 11.05 22.82 7.07
C GLU A 30 10.48 21.96 5.93
N GLN A 31 10.75 22.35 4.68
CA GLN A 31 10.34 21.56 3.52
C GLN A 31 11.01 20.18 3.51
N ILE A 32 12.31 20.11 3.82
CA ILE A 32 13.05 18.84 3.89
C ILE A 32 12.52 17.96 5.02
N ASP A 33 12.22 18.54 6.18
CA ASP A 33 11.66 17.81 7.31
C ASP A 33 10.28 17.25 7.02
N LYS A 34 9.44 18.03 6.33
CA LYS A 34 8.14 17.55 5.84
C LYS A 34 8.29 16.43 4.81
N MET A 35 9.23 16.56 3.87
CA MET A 35 9.52 15.50 2.91
C MET A 35 9.98 14.21 3.59
N PHE A 36 10.73 14.33 4.69
CA PHE A 36 11.19 13.18 5.46
C PHE A 36 10.08 12.50 6.25
N SER A 37 9.21 13.28 6.91
CA SER A 37 8.09 12.73 7.69
C SER A 37 7.07 11.98 6.82
N GLU A 38 6.91 12.40 5.56
CA GLU A 38 6.04 11.75 4.57
C GLU A 38 6.72 10.55 3.86
N SER A 39 7.99 10.24 4.17
CA SER A 39 8.77 9.22 3.48
C SER A 39 8.96 7.92 4.28
N ASP A 40 9.25 6.81 3.58
CA ASP A 40 9.57 5.52 4.20
C ASP A 40 11.05 5.41 4.65
N TYR A 41 11.82 6.51 4.63
CA TYR A 41 13.23 6.47 5.00
C TYR A 41 13.40 6.50 6.54
N THR A 42 14.19 5.58 7.07
CA THR A 42 14.54 5.57 8.50
C THR A 42 15.52 6.69 8.89
N ASN A 43 16.21 7.29 7.91
CA ASN A 43 17.24 8.29 8.16
C ASN A 43 17.28 9.33 7.03
N MET A 44 17.25 10.61 7.41
CA MET A 44 17.35 11.76 6.52
C MET A 44 18.56 11.66 5.56
N ASN A 45 19.71 11.21 6.05
CA ASN A 45 20.91 11.05 5.24
C ASN A 45 20.76 9.97 4.15
N SER A 46 19.92 8.97 4.37
CA SER A 46 19.61 7.97 3.33
C SER A 46 18.69 8.55 2.27
N MET A 47 17.67 9.32 2.70
CA MET A 47 16.77 10.05 1.81
C MET A 47 17.54 11.02 0.91
N ILE A 48 18.33 11.92 1.50
CA ILE A 48 19.10 12.94 0.77
C ILE A 48 20.10 12.30 -0.19
N ARG A 49 20.78 11.20 0.19
CA ARG A 49 21.70 10.50 -0.70
C ARG A 49 20.98 9.89 -1.89
N ASP A 50 19.82 9.27 -1.68
CA ASP A 50 19.05 8.68 -2.76
C ASP A 50 18.52 9.76 -3.71
N ILE A 51 18.08 10.91 -3.18
CA ILE A 51 17.70 12.08 -3.97
C ILE A 51 18.87 12.57 -4.84
N LEU A 52 20.05 12.77 -4.23
CA LEU A 52 21.24 13.31 -4.92
C LEU A 52 21.83 12.33 -5.94
N LEU A 53 21.87 11.03 -5.63
CA LEU A 53 22.58 10.03 -6.44
C LEU A 53 21.68 9.35 -7.47
N LYS A 54 20.42 9.06 -7.14
CA LYS A 54 19.55 8.29 -8.04
C LYS A 54 18.85 9.17 -9.07
N LYS A 55 18.95 10.51 -8.98
CA LYS A 55 18.34 11.53 -9.87
C LYS A 55 16.85 11.28 -10.20
N LYS A 56 16.19 10.42 -9.44
CA LYS A 56 14.75 10.16 -9.53
C LYS A 56 14.13 11.02 -8.45
N TYR A 57 13.97 12.31 -8.76
CA TYR A 57 13.03 13.18 -8.05
C TYR A 57 11.60 12.75 -8.45
N ARG A 58 11.25 11.50 -8.12
CA ARG A 58 9.86 11.12 -8.01
C ARG A 58 9.60 11.32 -6.53
N ILE A 59 9.07 12.49 -6.17
CA ILE A 59 8.31 12.62 -4.93
C ILE A 59 7.16 11.65 -5.15
N VAL A 60 7.41 10.39 -4.81
CA VAL A 60 6.33 9.45 -4.62
C VAL A 60 5.84 9.84 -3.25
N THR A 61 4.98 10.84 -3.19
CA THR A 61 4.00 10.96 -2.13
C THR A 61 3.23 9.65 -2.20
N PHE A 62 3.77 8.61 -1.58
CA PHE A 62 3.02 7.41 -1.33
C PHE A 62 1.95 7.90 -0.37
N ASN A 63 0.75 8.11 -0.91
CA ASN A 63 -0.42 8.24 -0.08
C ASN A 63 -0.58 6.87 0.61
N ASN A 64 0.16 6.70 1.70
CA ASN A 64 0.24 5.46 2.46
C ASN A 64 -1.16 5.08 2.95
N ASP A 65 -2.00 6.07 3.25
CA ASP A 65 -3.41 5.89 3.57
C ASP A 65 -4.19 5.28 2.41
N ALA A 66 -4.05 5.82 1.19
CA ALA A 66 -4.70 5.24 0.00
C ALA A 66 -4.24 3.80 -0.29
N ARG A 67 -2.95 3.50 -0.05
CA ARG A 67 -2.41 2.15 -0.18
C ARG A 67 -2.95 1.20 0.90
N ILE A 68 -3.05 1.66 2.14
CA ILE A 68 -3.63 0.91 3.25
C ILE A 68 -5.11 0.63 2.97
N GLN A 69 -5.88 1.64 2.56
CA GLN A 69 -7.29 1.51 2.20
C GLN A 69 -7.49 0.51 1.05
N LYS A 70 -6.65 0.58 0.01
CA LYS A 70 -6.69 -0.38 -1.10
C LYS A 70 -6.40 -1.81 -0.63
N ASN A 71 -5.45 -2.00 0.27
CA ASN A 71 -5.14 -3.32 0.83
C ASN A 71 -6.29 -3.86 1.70
N ILE A 72 -6.88 -3.03 2.56
CA ILE A 72 -8.06 -3.40 3.36
C ILE A 72 -9.18 -3.90 2.45
N LEU A 73 -9.44 -3.16 1.38
CA LEU A 73 -10.50 -3.48 0.42
C LEU A 73 -10.22 -4.80 -0.34
N ILE A 74 -8.96 -5.07 -0.70
CA ILE A 74 -8.57 -6.37 -1.29
C ILE A 74 -8.83 -7.52 -0.32
N GLU A 75 -8.52 -7.35 0.96
CA GLU A 75 -8.79 -8.37 1.98
C GLU A 75 -10.30 -8.57 2.22
N GLU A 76 -11.10 -7.51 2.20
CA GLU A 76 -12.58 -7.61 2.28
C GLU A 76 -13.14 -8.44 1.13
N VAL A 77 -12.72 -8.17 -0.12
CA VAL A 77 -13.12 -8.95 -1.30
C VAL A 77 -12.72 -10.42 -1.14
N ARG A 78 -11.50 -10.71 -0.68
CA ARG A 78 -11.04 -12.08 -0.44
C ARG A 78 -11.90 -12.79 0.62
N ARG A 79 -12.21 -12.11 1.72
CA ARG A 79 -13.05 -12.65 2.79
C ARG A 79 -14.44 -13.01 2.28
N ILE A 80 -15.07 -12.12 1.52
CA ILE A 80 -16.39 -12.37 0.91
C ILE A 80 -16.33 -13.55 -0.04
N GLY A 81 -15.33 -13.59 -0.92
CA GLY A 81 -15.13 -14.70 -1.86
C GLY A 81 -14.92 -16.04 -1.15
N ASN A 82 -14.15 -16.06 -0.06
CA ASN A 82 -13.95 -17.25 0.77
C ASN A 82 -15.25 -17.70 1.45
N ASN A 83 -16.01 -16.79 2.04
CA ASN A 83 -17.29 -17.08 2.68
C ASN A 83 -18.30 -17.64 1.67
N PHE A 84 -18.38 -17.04 0.48
CA PHE A 84 -19.22 -17.52 -0.61
C PHE A 84 -18.81 -18.91 -1.08
N ASN A 85 -17.50 -19.15 -1.26
CA ASN A 85 -17.01 -20.46 -1.69
C ASN A 85 -17.29 -21.55 -0.64
N GLN A 86 -17.17 -21.23 0.64
CA GLN A 86 -17.54 -22.16 1.73
C GLN A 86 -19.04 -22.47 1.71
N LEU A 87 -19.88 -21.46 1.51
CA LEU A 87 -21.32 -21.65 1.40
C LEU A 87 -21.69 -22.54 0.21
N MET A 88 -21.11 -22.27 -0.96
CA MET A 88 -21.34 -23.08 -2.17
C MET A 88 -20.86 -24.53 -2.01
N ARG A 89 -19.73 -24.77 -1.33
CA ARG A 89 -19.27 -26.13 -1.01
C ARG A 89 -20.28 -26.85 -0.12
N SER A 90 -20.77 -26.20 0.93
CA SER A 90 -21.80 -26.76 1.82
C SER A 90 -23.08 -27.12 1.06
N PHE A 91 -23.51 -26.29 0.11
CA PHE A 91 -24.69 -26.58 -0.73
C PHE A 91 -24.46 -27.77 -1.66
N ASN A 92 -23.29 -27.83 -2.29
CA ASN A 92 -22.92 -28.92 -3.19
C ASN A 92 -22.79 -30.27 -2.44
N GLU A 93 -22.19 -30.27 -1.24
CA GLU A 93 -22.05 -31.47 -0.40
C GLU A 93 -23.41 -32.04 0.03
N ARG A 94 -24.37 -31.16 0.31
CA ARG A 94 -25.74 -31.53 0.69
C ARG A 94 -26.61 -31.97 -0.48
N LYS A 95 -26.11 -31.87 -1.73
CA LYS A 95 -26.85 -32.14 -2.97
C LYS A 95 -28.25 -31.49 -2.95
N MET A 96 -28.27 -30.20 -2.62
CA MET A 96 -29.53 -29.48 -2.45
C MET A 96 -30.30 -29.34 -3.77
N ASP A 97 -31.53 -29.85 -3.78
CA ASP A 97 -32.47 -29.67 -4.89
C ASP A 97 -33.30 -28.37 -4.75
N SER A 98 -33.29 -27.76 -3.57
CA SER A 98 -33.97 -26.49 -3.27
C SER A 98 -33.29 -25.75 -2.12
N PHE A 99 -33.48 -24.43 -2.03
CA PHE A 99 -32.96 -23.63 -0.92
C PHE A 99 -34.00 -23.47 0.19
N SER A 100 -33.58 -23.68 1.44
CA SER A 100 -34.34 -23.28 2.62
C SER A 100 -34.35 -21.76 2.80
N LYS A 101 -35.29 -21.25 3.60
CA LYS A 101 -35.36 -19.81 3.91
C LYS A 101 -34.05 -19.27 4.49
N ILE A 102 -33.39 -20.06 5.35
CA ILE A 102 -32.11 -19.69 5.97
C ILE A 102 -31.01 -19.58 4.92
N GLU A 103 -30.97 -20.50 3.96
CA GLU A 103 -29.96 -20.48 2.89
C GLU A 103 -30.15 -19.30 1.94
N ILE A 104 -31.40 -18.95 1.64
CA ILE A 104 -31.74 -17.74 0.89
C ILE A 104 -31.26 -16.50 1.64
N GLU A 105 -31.53 -16.41 2.96
CA GLU A 105 -31.04 -15.31 3.79
C GLU A 105 -29.51 -15.21 3.82
N MET A 106 -28.81 -16.35 3.86
CA MET A 106 -27.34 -16.40 3.80
C MET A 106 -26.80 -15.89 2.45
N LEU A 107 -27.43 -16.27 1.33
CA LEU A 107 -27.08 -15.78 0.00
C LEU A 107 -27.34 -14.27 -0.13
N LEU A 108 -28.49 -13.80 0.36
CA LEU A 108 -28.83 -12.38 0.35
C LEU A 108 -27.85 -11.55 1.18
N LYS A 109 -27.39 -12.07 2.32
CA LYS A 109 -26.36 -11.41 3.13
C LYS A 109 -25.05 -11.25 2.37
N ILE A 110 -24.56 -12.32 1.72
CA ILE A 110 -23.33 -12.23 0.91
C ILE A 110 -23.51 -11.23 -0.23
N LEU A 111 -24.68 -11.21 -0.86
CA LEU A 111 -24.97 -10.28 -1.96
C LEU A 111 -25.00 -8.82 -1.47
N ALA A 112 -25.48 -8.57 -0.26
CA ALA A 112 -25.41 -7.26 0.38
C ALA A 112 -23.95 -6.85 0.67
N GLU A 113 -23.13 -7.75 1.20
CA GLU A 113 -21.69 -7.52 1.45
C GLU A 113 -20.94 -7.20 0.14
N ILE A 114 -21.23 -7.91 -0.95
CA ILE A 114 -20.67 -7.63 -2.29
C ILE A 114 -21.04 -6.22 -2.75
N LYS A 115 -22.32 -5.83 -2.61
CA LYS A 115 -22.79 -4.49 -2.99
C LYS A 115 -22.11 -3.39 -2.19
N GLU A 116 -21.94 -3.59 -0.88
CA GLU A 116 -21.26 -2.61 -0.02
C GLU A 116 -19.81 -2.38 -0.46
N VAL A 117 -19.06 -3.45 -0.70
CA VAL A 117 -17.67 -3.35 -1.18
C VAL A 117 -17.61 -2.73 -2.58
N PHE A 118 -18.57 -3.04 -3.45
CA PHE A 118 -18.67 -2.40 -4.76
C PHE A 118 -18.84 -0.88 -4.66
N PHE A 119 -19.73 -0.39 -3.80
CA PHE A 119 -19.90 1.05 -3.60
C PHE A 119 -18.63 1.72 -3.04
N LYS A 120 -17.96 1.07 -2.08
CA LYS A 120 -16.65 1.55 -1.57
C LYS A 120 -15.61 1.67 -2.68
N ILE A 121 -15.56 0.71 -3.62
CA ILE A 121 -14.67 0.76 -4.79
C ILE A 121 -15.03 1.95 -5.69
N GLU A 122 -16.32 2.13 -6.00
CA GLU A 122 -16.77 3.23 -6.85
C GLU A 122 -16.44 4.60 -6.25
N ASP A 123 -16.62 4.77 -4.94
CA ASP A 123 -16.34 6.03 -4.25
C ASP A 123 -14.84 6.36 -4.31
N ILE A 124 -13.97 5.39 -4.00
CA ILE A 124 -12.52 5.55 -4.13
C ILE A 124 -12.11 5.83 -5.58
N ALA A 125 -12.74 5.16 -6.55
CA ALA A 125 -12.47 5.41 -7.96
C ALA A 125 -12.84 6.85 -8.35
N LYS A 126 -14.01 7.34 -7.94
CA LYS A 126 -14.46 8.72 -8.21
C LYS A 126 -13.51 9.76 -7.61
N GLU A 127 -13.06 9.56 -6.36
CA GLU A 127 -12.07 10.45 -5.72
C GLU A 127 -10.73 10.45 -6.45
N SER A 128 -10.30 9.31 -7.00
CA SER A 128 -9.06 9.17 -7.78
C SER A 128 -9.12 9.83 -9.17
N TYR A 129 -10.32 10.16 -9.68
CA TYR A 129 -10.55 10.78 -10.99
C TYR A 129 -10.83 12.29 -10.92
N LEU A 130 -10.79 12.93 -9.75
CA LEU A 130 -10.81 14.39 -9.67
C LEU A 130 -9.42 14.93 -10.09
N PRO A 131 -9.27 15.63 -11.23
CA PRO A 131 -8.00 16.24 -11.57
C PRO A 131 -7.64 17.29 -10.51
N GLU A 132 -6.36 17.31 -10.11
CA GLU A 132 -5.75 18.35 -9.24
C GLU A 132 -5.87 19.79 -9.81
N SER A 133 -6.59 19.99 -10.91
CA SER A 133 -6.91 21.29 -11.48
C SER A 133 -8.05 21.97 -10.72
N ARG A 134 -7.85 22.30 -9.45
CA ARG A 134 -8.59 23.34 -8.71
C ARG A 134 -7.91 23.60 -7.36
N LYS A 135 -6.70 24.16 -7.39
CA LYS A 135 -6.23 25.03 -6.32
C LYS A 135 -6.11 26.43 -6.90
N PRO A 136 -6.97 27.40 -6.51
CA PRO A 136 -6.71 28.79 -6.84
C PRO A 136 -5.44 29.23 -6.11
N ILE A 137 -4.64 30.01 -6.85
CA ILE A 137 -3.42 30.69 -6.38
C ILE A 137 -3.79 31.64 -5.24
#